data_AF-A0A1V4VD68-F1
#
_entry.id   AF-A0A1V4VD68-F1
#
_cell.length_a   1.000
_cell.length_b   1.000
_cell.length_c   1.000
_cell.angle_alpha   90.00
_cell.angle_beta   90.00
_cell.angle_gamma   90.00
#
_symmetry.space_group_name_H-M   'P 1'
#
loop_
_entity.id
_entity.type
_entity.pdbx_description
1 polymer ?
#
loop_
_entity_poly.entity_id
_entity_poly.type
_entity_poly.pdbx_seq_one_letter_code
_entity_poly.pdbx_strand_id
1 'polypeptide(L)'
;MLVNLDDRDMITDVLFMQKQLIDTYMTTERESANSHLREALHDFHQEEENLHAKIFHSMHQRGWYKTPVAGQQAIENAIISWEQKLVRQPELRA
;
A
#
# COMPACT_ATOMS: atom_id res chain seq x y z
N MET A 1 14.34 -29.34 -14.68
CA MET A 1 14.56 -27.97 -15.17
C MET A 1 14.44 -27.07 -13.96
N LEU A 2 15.56 -26.54 -13.45
CA LEU A 2 15.51 -25.59 -12.34
C LEU A 2 14.97 -24.27 -12.89
N VAL A 3 13.87 -23.78 -12.33
CA VAL A 3 13.38 -22.43 -12.63
C VAL A 3 14.39 -21.47 -12.01
N ASN A 4 15.19 -20.79 -12.82
CA ASN A 4 15.96 -19.65 -12.35
C ASN A 4 14.96 -18.50 -12.19
N LEU A 5 14.63 -18.18 -10.94
CA LEU A 5 13.91 -16.96 -10.62
C LEU A 5 14.89 -15.80 -10.71
N ASP A 6 14.58 -14.81 -11.54
CA ASP A 6 15.33 -13.56 -11.57
C ASP A 6 15.11 -12.78 -10.28
N ASP A 7 16.08 -11.95 -9.88
CA ASP A 7 16.02 -11.12 -8.68
C ASP A 7 14.75 -10.26 -8.67
N ARG A 8 14.34 -9.79 -9.86
CA ARG A 8 13.10 -9.02 -10.04
C ARG A 8 11.86 -9.85 -9.71
N ASP A 9 11.80 -11.10 -10.11
CA ASP A 9 10.65 -11.97 -9.85
C ASP A 9 10.57 -12.30 -8.36
N MET A 10 11.71 -12.63 -7.74
CA MET A 10 11.82 -12.89 -6.31
C MET A 10 11.36 -11.69 -5.48
N ILE A 11 11.89 -10.49 -5.75
CA ILE A 11 11.53 -9.30 -4.97
C ILE A 11 10.09 -8.84 -5.24
N THR A 12 9.54 -9.12 -6.42
CA THR A 12 8.12 -8.86 -6.73
C THR A 12 7.22 -9.75 -5.89
N ASP A 13 7.55 -11.03 -5.76
CA ASP A 13 6.83 -11.97 -4.91
C ASP A 13 6.91 -11.57 -3.43
N VAL A 14 8.11 -11.19 -2.95
CA VAL A 14 8.28 -10.67 -1.59
C VAL A 14 7.44 -9.41 -1.36
N LEU A 15 7.41 -8.46 -2.31
CA LEU A 15 6.57 -7.27 -2.19
C LEU A 15 5.08 -7.63 -2.11
N PHE A 16 4.63 -8.64 -2.85
CA PHE A 16 3.25 -9.11 -2.79
C PHE A 16 2.92 -9.73 -1.43
N MET A 17 3.78 -10.62 -0.92
CA MET A 17 3.60 -11.22 0.41
C MET A 17 3.52 -10.16 1.51
N GLN A 18 4.39 -9.14 1.45
CA GLN A 18 4.42 -8.04 2.41
C GLN A 18 3.10 -7.25 2.44
N LYS A 19 2.50 -6.98 1.27
CA LYS A 19 1.18 -6.36 1.20
C LYS A 19 0.10 -7.22 1.88
N GLN A 20 0.13 -8.53 1.64
CA GLN A 20 -0.83 -9.45 2.27
C GLN A 20 -0.67 -9.50 3.80
N LEU A 21 0.58 -9.47 4.30
CA LEU A 21 0.86 -9.43 5.73
C LEU A 21 0.32 -8.14 6.36
N ILE A 22 0.61 -6.99 5.75
CA ILE A 22 0.10 -5.67 6.19
C ILE A 22 -1.43 -5.68 6.25
N ASP A 23 -2.12 -6.14 5.20
CA ASP A 23 -3.59 -6.22 5.17
C ASP A 23 -4.16 -7.14 6.28
N THR A 24 -3.45 -8.24 6.57
CA THR A 24 -3.82 -9.19 7.61
C THR A 24 -3.66 -8.57 9.00
N TYR A 25 -2.53 -7.92 9.28
CA TYR A 25 -2.29 -7.23 10.55
C TYR A 25 -3.29 -6.09 10.77
N MET A 26 -3.51 -5.27 9.75
CA MET A 26 -4.54 -4.23 9.74
C MET A 26 -5.92 -4.75 10.14
N THR A 27 -6.33 -5.90 9.62
CA THR A 27 -7.62 -6.50 9.94
C THR A 27 -7.63 -7.03 11.38
N THR A 28 -6.58 -7.76 11.76
CA THR A 28 -6.46 -8.39 13.07
C THR A 28 -6.37 -7.37 14.21
N GLU A 29 -5.64 -6.26 14.04
CA GLU A 29 -5.57 -5.17 15.01
C GLU A 29 -6.94 -4.53 15.27
N ARG A 30 -7.70 -4.26 14.19
CA ARG A 30 -9.03 -3.64 14.28
C ARG A 30 -10.04 -4.57 14.95
N GLU A 31 -9.91 -5.87 14.73
CA GLU A 31 -10.82 -6.89 15.27
C GLU A 31 -10.36 -7.46 16.62
N SER A 32 -9.16 -7.11 17.10
CA SER A 32 -8.67 -7.55 18.41
C SER A 32 -9.38 -6.83 19.56
N ALA A 33 -10.08 -7.57 20.43
CA ALA A 33 -10.74 -6.97 21.60
C ALA A 33 -9.76 -6.64 22.73
N ASN A 34 -8.65 -7.37 22.85
CA ASN A 34 -7.67 -7.20 23.92
C ASN A 34 -6.66 -6.09 23.56
N SER A 35 -6.52 -5.08 24.42
CA SER A 35 -5.64 -3.93 24.17
C SER A 35 -4.17 -4.29 24.08
N HIS A 36 -3.68 -5.17 24.95
CA HIS A 36 -2.28 -5.58 24.96
C HIS A 36 -1.93 -6.44 23.74
N LEU A 37 -2.82 -7.36 23.33
CA LEU A 37 -2.65 -8.12 22.10
C LEU A 37 -2.67 -7.20 20.87
N ARG A 38 -3.57 -6.22 20.82
CA ARG A 38 -3.62 -5.24 19.74
C ARG A 38 -2.32 -4.42 19.66
N GLU A 39 -1.78 -4.00 20.78
CA GLU A 39 -0.50 -3.26 20.83
C GLU A 39 0.65 -4.12 20.29
N ALA A 40 0.75 -5.38 20.72
CA ALA A 40 1.77 -6.29 20.19
C ALA A 40 1.62 -6.55 18.68
N LEU A 41 0.38 -6.69 18.19
CA LEU A 41 0.12 -6.82 16.74
C LEU A 41 0.53 -5.55 15.99
N HIS A 42 0.28 -4.38 16.57
CA HIS A 42 0.65 -3.09 15.99
C HIS A 42 2.16 -2.92 15.86
N ASP A 43 2.93 -3.36 16.88
CA ASP A 43 4.39 -3.35 16.82
C ASP A 43 4.91 -4.20 15.66
N PHE A 44 4.40 -5.44 15.51
CA PHE A 44 4.77 -6.31 14.39
C PHE A 44 4.36 -5.75 13.04
N HIS A 45 3.16 -5.18 12.95
CA HIS A 45 2.68 -4.56 11.73
C HIS A 45 3.57 -3.40 11.30
N GLN A 46 4.02 -2.57 12.23
CA GLN A 46 4.94 -1.48 11.94
C GLN A 46 6.29 -2.00 11.39
N GLU A 47 6.78 -3.14 11.86
CA GLU A 47 7.97 -3.79 11.30
C GLU A 47 7.75 -4.21 9.84
N GLU A 48 6.60 -4.81 9.51
CA GLU A 48 6.24 -5.19 8.14
C GLU A 48 6.06 -3.97 7.22
N GLU A 49 5.43 -2.89 7.69
CA GLU A 49 5.32 -1.64 6.92
C GLU A 49 6.71 -1.06 6.57
N ASN A 50 7.63 -1.09 7.53
CA ASN A 50 9.01 -0.65 7.33
C ASN A 50 9.76 -1.55 6.33
N LEU A 51 9.53 -2.86 6.37
CA LEU A 51 10.13 -3.81 5.43
C LEU A 51 9.56 -3.62 4.01
N HIS A 52 8.24 -3.54 3.87
CA HIS A 52 7.57 -3.21 2.62
C HIS A 52 8.12 -1.90 2.02
N ALA A 53 8.29 -0.85 2.83
CA ALA A 53 8.86 0.41 2.37
C ALA A 53 10.28 0.25 1.81
N LYS A 54 11.15 -0.51 2.48
CA LYS A 54 12.52 -0.80 2.00
C LYS A 54 12.51 -1.57 0.69
N ILE A 55 11.62 -2.56 0.54
CA ILE A 55 11.47 -3.36 -0.68
C ILE A 55 10.98 -2.47 -1.83
N PHE A 56 9.91 -1.71 -1.61
CA PHE A 56 9.38 -0.77 -2.59
C PHE A 56 10.44 0.21 -3.07
N HIS A 57 11.18 0.84 -2.14
CA HIS A 57 12.21 1.81 -2.49
C HIS A 57 13.35 1.16 -3.28
N SER A 58 13.75 -0.06 -2.88
CA SER A 58 14.76 -0.86 -3.59
C SER A 58 14.34 -1.22 -5.01
N MET A 59 13.08 -1.61 -5.22
CA MET A 59 12.53 -1.90 -6.54
C MET A 59 12.39 -0.64 -7.39
N HIS A 60 11.97 0.47 -6.78
CA HIS A 60 11.83 1.75 -7.47
C HIS A 60 13.20 2.27 -7.96
N GLN A 61 14.24 2.24 -7.12
CA GLN A 61 15.59 2.68 -7.48
C GLN A 61 16.18 1.88 -8.65
N ARG A 62 15.81 0.59 -8.77
CA ARG A 62 16.23 -0.30 -9.86
C ARG A 62 15.34 -0.20 -11.10
N GLY A 63 14.29 0.62 -11.06
CA GLY A 63 13.31 0.75 -12.15
C GLY A 63 12.37 -0.45 -12.31
N TRP A 64 12.34 -1.37 -11.34
CA TRP A 64 11.51 -2.58 -11.35
C TRP A 64 10.07 -2.31 -10.92
N TYR A 65 9.85 -1.23 -10.16
CA TYR A 65 8.51 -0.76 -9.79
C TYR A 65 8.29 0.65 -10.35
N LYS A 66 7.27 0.82 -11.19
CA LYS A 66 6.92 2.11 -11.80
C LYS A 66 5.77 2.75 -11.02
N THR A 67 6.04 3.86 -10.36
CA THR A 67 5.00 4.70 -9.77
C THR A 67 4.51 5.68 -10.82
N PRO A 68 3.23 5.65 -11.24
CA PRO A 68 2.72 6.61 -12.20
C PRO A 68 2.78 8.01 -11.60
N VAL A 69 3.52 8.91 -12.25
CA VAL A 69 3.49 10.34 -11.93
C VAL A 69 2.31 10.93 -12.69
N ALA A 70 1.30 11.39 -11.95
CA ALA A 70 0.18 12.10 -12.56
C ALA A 70 0.68 13.43 -13.14
N GLY A 71 0.45 13.67 -14.43
CA GLY A 71 0.69 14.97 -15.03
C GLY A 71 -0.30 16.01 -14.52
N GLN A 72 0.05 17.29 -14.61
CA GLN A 72 -0.75 18.41 -14.13
C GLN A 72 -2.22 18.34 -14.59
N GLN A 73 -2.46 18.04 -15.87
CA GLN A 73 -3.81 17.89 -16.41
C GLN A 73 -4.63 16.77 -15.74
N ALA A 74 -3.99 15.65 -15.40
CA ALA A 74 -4.68 14.53 -14.75
C ALA A 74 -5.11 14.90 -13.32
N ILE A 75 -4.28 15.68 -12.64
CA ILE A 75 -4.56 16.24 -11.31
C ILE A 75 -5.74 17.21 -11.39
N GLU A 76 -5.69 18.16 -12.32
CA GLU A 76 -6.77 19.15 -12.52
C GLU A 76 -8.10 18.47 -12.85
N ASN A 77 -8.08 17.49 -13.75
CA ASN A 77 -9.28 16.72 -14.09
C ASN A 77 -9.85 15.97 -12.89
N ALA A 78 -9.00 15.42 -12.03
CA ALA A 78 -9.43 14.73 -10.80
C ALA A 78 -10.07 15.72 -9.80
N ILE A 79 -9.51 16.92 -9.65
CA ILE A 79 -10.08 17.99 -8.80
C ILE A 79 -11.46 18.39 -9.31
N ILE A 80 -11.58 18.73 -10.61
CA ILE A 80 -12.85 19.15 -11.22
C ILE A 80 -13.90 18.03 -11.09
N SER A 81 -13.51 16.78 -11.34
CA SER A 81 -14.41 15.62 -11.18
C SER A 81 -14.90 15.49 -9.74
N TRP A 82 -14.04 15.77 -8.76
CA TRP A 82 -14.42 15.70 -7.36
C TRP A 82 -15.38 16.82 -6.98
N GLU A 83 -15.10 18.07 -7.38
CA GLU A 83 -15.99 19.20 -7.16
C GLU A 83 -17.38 18.97 -7.77
N GLN A 84 -17.43 18.38 -8.97
CA GLN A 84 -18.70 18.01 -9.61
C GLN A 84 -19.48 16.96 -8.81
N LYS A 85 -18.80 15.96 -8.25
CA LYS A 85 -19.45 14.97 -7.38
C LYS A 85 -20.00 15.62 -6.11
N LEU A 86 -19.27 16.55 -5.49
CA LEU A 86 -19.75 17.32 -4.33
C LEU A 86 -20.99 18.17 -4.64
N VAL A 87 -21.14 18.67 -5.87
CA VAL A 87 -22.36 19.37 -6.31
C VAL A 87 -23.53 18.40 -6.47
N ARG A 88 -23.27 17.20 -7.00
CA ARG A 88 -24.31 16.16 -7.19
C ARG A 88 -24.72 15.48 -5.90
N GLN A 89 -23.81 15.39 -4.93
CA GLN A 89 -23.94 14.70 -3.66
C GLN A 89 -23.49 15.63 -2.52
N PRO A 90 -24.33 16.61 -2.13
CA PRO A 90 -24.00 17.58 -1.10
C PRO A 90 -23.66 16.95 0.26
N GLU A 91 -24.16 15.74 0.54
CA GLU A 91 -23.90 14.96 1.74
C GLU A 91 -22.43 14.60 1.95
N LEU A 92 -21.61 14.64 0.90
CA LEU A 92 -20.18 14.32 0.97
C LEU A 92 -19.31 15.49 1.44
N ARG A 93 -19.90 16.66 1.74
CA ARG A 93 -19.17 17.85 2.25
C ARG A 93 -18.90 17.81 3.76
N ALA A 94 -19.15 16.68 4.43
CA ALA A 94 -19.06 16.53 5.88
C ALA A 94 -17.64 16.70 6.43
#